data_AF-A0A9X1BUQ2-F1
#
_entry.id   AF-A0A9X1BUQ2-F1
#
_cell.length_a   1.000
_cell.length_b   1.000
_cell.length_c   1.000
_cell.angle_alpha   90.00
_cell.angle_beta   90.00
_cell.angle_gamma   90.00
#
_symmetry.space_group_name_H-M   'P 1'
#
loop_
_entity.id
_entity.type
_entity.pdbx_description
1 polymer ?
#
loop_
_entity_poly.entity_id
_entity_poly.type
_entity_poly.pdbx_seq_one_letter_code
_entity_poly.pdbx_strand_id
1 'polypeptide(L)' 'MTEQAEERLSYEDAREELVAVVQRLEAGGTPLEETLALWERGERLARVCQEWLDGARKRLDAVIEADPEA' A
#
# COMPACT_ATOMS: atom_id res chain seq x y z
N MET A 1 24.53 7.34 13.73
CA MET A 1 23.79 8.26 12.85
C MET A 1 23.36 7.43 11.64
N THR A 2 22.28 6.66 11.82
CA THR A 2 20.95 6.87 11.20
C THR A 2 20.81 6.10 9.87
N GLU A 3 20.84 4.78 9.97
CA GLU A 3 20.30 3.87 8.96
C GLU A 3 18.93 3.39 9.48
N GLN A 4 17.96 4.30 9.49
CA GLN A 4 16.54 3.95 9.54
C GLN A 4 15.94 4.39 8.21
N ALA A 5 16.41 3.79 7.13
CA ALA A 5 15.54 3.61 5.98
C ALA A 5 14.64 2.44 6.36
N GLU A 6 13.52 2.73 7.02
CA GLU A 6 12.48 1.72 7.24
C GLU A 6 12.25 0.99 5.91
N GLU A 7 12.44 -0.33 5.93
CA GLU A 7 12.17 -1.20 4.79
C GLU A 7 10.71 -0.96 4.37
N ARG A 8 10.50 -0.15 3.33
CA ARG A 8 9.17 0.01 2.74
C ARG A 8 8.73 -1.37 2.29
N LEU A 9 7.60 -1.83 2.83
CA LEU A 9 6.95 -3.06 2.41
C LEU A 9 6.90 -3.13 0.87
N SER A 10 7.16 -4.32 0.33
CA SER A 10 6.92 -4.56 -1.09
C SER A 10 5.43 -4.36 -1.41
N TYR A 11 5.10 -4.13 -2.67
CA TYR A 11 3.70 -4.03 -3.09
C TYR A 11 2.93 -5.31 -2.74
N GLU A 12 3.53 -6.48 -2.95
CA GLU A 12 2.88 -7.76 -2.71
C GLU A 12 2.60 -7.98 -1.22
N ASP A 13 3.59 -7.72 -0.35
CA ASP A 13 3.43 -7.83 1.10
C ASP A 13 2.39 -6.84 1.62
N ALA A 14 2.44 -5.57 1.18
CA ALA A 14 1.49 -4.54 1.59
C ALA A 14 0.06 -4.89 1.16
N ARG A 15 -0.10 -5.45 -0.05
CA ARG A 15 -1.40 -5.87 -0.58
C ARG A 15 -1.93 -7.09 0.16
N GLU A 16 -1.09 -8.08 0.44
CA GLU A 16 -1.51 -9.28 1.18
C GLU A 16 -1.97 -8.92 2.59
N GLU A 17 -1.21 -8.07 3.29
CA GLU A 17 -1.60 -7.62 4.62
C GLU A 17 -2.88 -6.78 4.58
N LEU A 18 -3.05 -5.92 3.58
CA LEU A 18 -4.27 -5.13 3.41
C LEU A 18 -5.50 -6.02 3.24
N VAL A 19 -5.40 -7.08 2.44
CA VAL A 19 -6.48 -8.06 2.25
C VAL A 19 -6.83 -8.73 3.58
N ALA A 20 -5.83 -9.13 4.37
CA ALA A 20 -6.06 -9.74 5.69
C ALA A 20 -6.74 -8.76 6.67
N VAL A 21 -6.36 -7.48 6.66
CA VAL A 21 -7.01 -6.43 7.47
C VAL A 21 -8.47 -6.25 7.08
N VAL A 22 -8.76 -6.15 5.78
CA VAL A 22 -10.14 -6.02 5.26
C VAL A 22 -10.99 -7.22 5.67
N GLN A 23 -10.47 -8.43 5.51
CA GLN A 23 -11.18 -9.65 5.92
C GLN A 23 -11.52 -9.65 7.42
N ARG A 24 -10.62 -9.18 8.29
CA ARG A 24 -10.89 -9.06 9.72
C ARG A 24 -11.96 -8.00 10.03
N LEU A 25 -11.91 -6.86 9.34
CA LEU A 25 -12.93 -5.81 9.48
C LEU A 25 -14.32 -6.29 9.03
N GLU A 26 -14.39 -7.03 7.92
CA GLU A 26 -15.63 -7.59 7.37
C GLU A 26 -16.22 -8.71 8.23
N ALA A 27 -15.37 -9.53 8.85
CA ALA A 27 -15.81 -10.57 9.78
C ALA A 27 -16.54 -9.99 11.01
N GLY A 28 -16.16 -8.77 11.41
CA GLY A 28 -16.69 -8.11 12.60
C GLY A 28 -16.39 -8.89 13.89
N GLY A 29 -17.12 -8.58 14.97
CA GLY A 29 -16.96 -9.27 16.26
C GLY A 29 -15.74 -8.84 17.08
N THR A 30 -14.96 -7.87 16.60
CA THR A 30 -13.87 -7.22 17.35
C THR A 30 -14.35 -5.99 18.12
N PRO A 31 -13.73 -5.66 19.27
CA PRO A 31 -13.97 -4.40 19.98
C PRO A 31 -13.73 -3.17 19.10
N LEU A 32 -14.31 -2.03 19.49
CA LEU A 32 -14.20 -0.78 18.74
C LEU A 32 -12.74 -0.33 18.62
N GLU A 33 -11.97 -0.41 19.70
CA GLU A 33 -10.57 0.00 19.73
C GLU A 33 -9.72 -0.84 18.76
N GLU A 34 -9.98 -2.15 18.68
CA GLU A 34 -9.29 -3.04 17.74
C GLU A 34 -9.73 -2.77 16.30
N THR A 35 -11.01 -2.51 16.08
CA THR A 35 -11.56 -2.15 14.76
C THR A 35 -10.94 -0.85 14.25
N LEU A 36 -10.75 0.15 15.11
CA LEU A 36 -10.07 1.40 14.77
C LEU A 36 -8.58 1.16 14.42
N ALA A 37 -7.88 0.35 15.21
CA ALA A 37 -6.49 0.00 14.92
C ALA A 37 -6.33 -0.74 13.58
N LEU A 38 -7.24 -1.66 13.27
CA LEU A 38 -7.29 -2.35 11.98
C LEU A 38 -7.56 -1.37 10.84
N TRP A 39 -8.51 -0.46 11.00
CA TRP A 39 -8.80 0.57 9.99
C TRP A 39 -7.58 1.44 9.71
N GLU A 40 -6.92 1.98 10.75
CA GLU A 40 -5.72 2.81 10.57
C GLU A 40 -4.58 2.05 9.90
N ARG A 41 -4.42 0.75 10.21
CA ARG A 41 -3.43 -0.10 9.53
C ARG A 41 -3.80 -0.27 8.06
N GLY A 42 -5.07 -0.52 7.75
CA GLY A 42 -5.60 -0.62 6.40
C GLY A 42 -5.32 0.64 5.58
N GLU A 43 -5.60 1.83 6.13
CA GLU A 43 -5.32 3.11 5.47
C GLU A 43 -3.83 3.29 5.15
N ARG A 44 -2.95 2.93 6.10
CA ARG A 44 -1.49 2.98 5.87
C ARG A 44 -1.07 2.03 4.75
N LEU A 45 -1.57 0.79 4.75
CA LEU A 45 -1.23 -0.21 3.72
C LEU A 45 -1.77 0.20 2.34
N ALA A 46 -2.99 0.73 2.27
CA ALA A 46 -3.58 1.25 1.04
C ALA A 46 -2.75 2.39 0.46
N ARG A 47 -2.28 3.32 1.31
CA ARG A 47 -1.37 4.39 0.89
C ARG A 47 -0.05 3.84 0.32
N VAL A 48 0.57 2.86 0.98
CA VAL A 48 1.80 2.23 0.49
C VAL A 48 1.56 1.60 -0.89
N CYS A 49 0.46 0.87 -1.06
CA CYS A 49 0.10 0.27 -2.35
C CYS A 49 -0.07 1.35 -3.43
N GLN A 50 -0.73 2.46 -3.11
CA GLN A 50 -0.92 3.55 -4.05
C GLN A 50 0.40 4.22 -4.45
N GLU A 51 1.30 4.47 -3.49
CA GLU A 51 2.63 5.03 -3.79
C GLU A 51 3.42 4.13 -4.77
N TRP A 52 3.33 2.81 -4.63
CA TRP A 52 3.92 1.86 -5.57
C TRP A 52 3.31 1.96 -6.97
N LEU A 53 1.98 1.97 -7.06
CA LEU A 53 1.25 2.05 -8.33
C LEU A 53 1.49 3.38 -9.05
N ASP A 54 1.48 4.49 -8.32
CA ASP A 54 1.79 5.82 -8.86
C ASP A 54 3.22 5.89 -9.37
N GLY A 55 4.17 5.30 -8.64
CA GLY A 55 5.56 5.19 -9.07
C GLY A 55 5.70 4.38 -10.36
N ALA A 56 5.00 3.26 -10.47
CA ALA A 56 5.00 2.43 -11.69
C ALA A 56 4.37 3.17 -12.88
N ARG A 57 3.23 3.86 -12.66
CA ARG A 57 2.57 4.68 -13.69
C ARG A 57 3.50 5.76 -14.22
N LYS A 58 4.14 6.53 -13.34
CA LYS A 58 5.09 7.59 -13.75
C LYS A 58 6.24 7.07 -14.61
N ARG A 59 6.77 5.88 -14.31
CA ARG A 59 7.82 5.26 -15.13
C ARG A 59 7.32 4.87 -16.50
N LEU A 60 6.09 4.34 -16.59
CA LEU A 60 5.46 4.00 -17.86
C LEU A 60 5.21 5.26 -18.70
N ASP A 61 4.65 6.30 -18.11
CA ASP A 61 4.36 7.56 -18.78
C ASP A 61 5.66 8.19 -19.34
N ALA A 62 6.74 8.17 -18.56
CA ALA A 62 8.05 8.67 -19.01
C ALA A 62 8.64 7.87 -20.19
N VAL A 63 8.37 6.55 -20.27
CA VAL A 63 8.79 5.73 -21.41
C VAL A 63 7.97 6.06 -22.65
N ILE A 64 6.65 6.26 -22.50
CA ILE A 64 5.76 6.63 -23.61
C ILE A 64 6.13 8.02 -24.15
N GLU A 65 6.37 9.01 -23.28
CA GLU A 65 6.77 10.36 -23.70
C GLU A 65 8.14 10.41 -24.37
N ALA A 66 9.05 9.49 -24.02
CA ALA A 66 10.40 9.41 -24.58
C ALA A 66 10.47 8.64 -25.91
N ASP A 67 9.39 7.98 -26.32
CA ASP A 67 9.30 7.26 -27.59
C ASP A 67 8.57 8.11 -28.64
N PRO A 68 9.29 8.76 -29.57
CA PRO A 68 8.68 9.65 -30.57
C PRO A 68 7.89 8.91 -31.66
N GLU A 69 7.90 7.56 -31.67
CA GLU A 69 7.13 6.74 -32.62
C GLU A 69 6.03 5.89 -31.95
N ALA A 70 5.83 6.00 -30.63
CA ALA A 70 4.75 5.33 -29.89
C ALA A 70 3.37 6.02 -30.01
#